data_AF-A0A699TRA3-F1
#
_entry.id   AF-A0A699TRA3-F1
#
_cell.length_a   1.000
_cell.length_b   1.000
_cell.length_c   1.000
_cell.angle_alpha   90.00
_cell.angle_beta   90.00
_cell.angle_gamma   90.00
#
_symmetry.space_group_name_H-M   'P 1'
#
loop_
_entity.id
_entity.type
_entity.pdbx_description
1 polymer ?
#
loop_
_entity_poly.entity_id
_entity_poly.type
_entity_poly.pdbx_seq_one_letter_code
_entity_poly.pdbx_strand_id
1 'polypeptide(L)'
;FPPLDNPELTIRRRSRADPTLLNDFEILTEGNGDPPVHDLRTMEELCQPSLNGRGNDANKHLDKFLHVTQSIKVNGVTDDALHLYLFSHYLTYHATAWFDRLLRNSINTFEQMAKMFLGKYFPPSMVTKLRNKITNFRQRPDESLFEAWERYKLSID
;
A
#
# COMPACT_ATOMS: atom_id res chain seq x y z
N PHE A 1 -11.22 -20.32 30.12
CA PHE A 1 -10.85 -19.94 28.74
C PHE A 1 -11.83 -18.87 28.29
N PRO A 2 -11.43 -17.61 28.01
CA PRO A 2 -12.32 -16.73 27.28
C PRO A 2 -12.52 -17.26 25.85
N PRO A 3 -13.66 -16.97 25.21
CA PRO A 3 -14.05 -17.57 23.93
C PRO A 3 -13.14 -17.08 22.81
N LEU A 4 -12.99 -17.91 21.77
CA LEU A 4 -12.34 -17.57 20.49
C LEU A 4 -12.75 -16.16 20.04
N ASP A 5 -11.87 -15.19 20.27
CA ASP A 5 -12.01 -13.84 19.75
C ASP A 5 -12.04 -13.93 18.22
N ASN A 6 -13.05 -13.33 17.60
CA ASN A 6 -13.17 -13.30 16.14
C ASN A 6 -11.89 -12.67 15.57
N PRO A 7 -11.11 -13.42 14.77
CA PRO A 7 -9.80 -13.01 14.33
C PRO A 7 -9.83 -11.74 13.47
N GLU A 8 -10.91 -11.53 12.71
CA GLU A 8 -11.13 -10.33 11.92
C GLU A 8 -11.41 -9.11 12.81
N LEU A 9 -12.20 -9.28 13.88
CA LEU A 9 -12.47 -8.21 14.84
C LEU A 9 -11.21 -7.84 15.62
N THR A 10 -10.37 -8.81 15.93
CA THR A 10 -9.07 -8.60 16.59
C THR A 10 -8.14 -7.76 15.70
N ILE A 11 -8.02 -8.11 14.41
CA ILE A 11 -7.21 -7.36 13.45
C ILE A 11 -7.76 -5.93 13.24
N ARG A 12 -9.09 -5.77 13.11
CA ARG A 12 -9.73 -4.44 12.95
C ARG A 12 -9.60 -3.53 14.18
N ARG A 13 -9.61 -4.10 15.38
CA ARG A 13 -9.50 -3.35 16.65
C ARG A 13 -8.06 -3.09 17.05
N ARG A 14 -7.09 -3.78 16.45
CA ARG A 14 -5.66 -3.62 16.76
C ARG A 14 -5.20 -2.19 16.52
N SER A 15 -4.31 -1.73 17.41
CA SER A 15 -3.52 -0.51 17.21
C SER A 15 -2.11 -0.92 16.79
N ARG A 16 -1.45 -0.08 15.98
CA ARG A 16 -0.05 -0.27 15.52
C ARG A 16 0.97 -0.39 16.66
N ALA A 17 0.55 -0.12 17.91
CA ALA A 17 1.41 -0.05 19.10
C ALA A 17 1.41 -1.30 20.00
N ASP A 18 0.64 -2.35 19.70
CA ASP A 18 0.56 -3.56 20.55
C ASP A 18 1.04 -4.83 19.82
N PRO A 19 2.33 -5.21 19.96
CA PRO A 19 2.94 -6.34 19.25
C PRO A 19 2.69 -7.70 19.91
N THR A 20 1.98 -7.77 21.05
CA THR A 20 2.04 -8.93 21.95
C THR A 20 1.11 -10.09 21.57
N LEU A 21 0.14 -9.90 20.68
CA LEU A 21 -0.89 -10.90 20.32
C LEU A 21 -0.65 -11.58 18.96
N LEU A 22 0.61 -11.72 18.55
CA LEU A 22 0.96 -11.99 17.14
C LEU A 22 1.12 -13.48 16.77
N ASN A 23 1.21 -14.37 17.75
CA ASN A 23 1.61 -15.76 17.52
C ASN A 23 0.44 -16.72 17.24
N ASP A 24 -0.81 -16.23 17.20
CA ASP A 24 -2.00 -17.10 17.20
C ASP A 24 -2.65 -17.28 15.81
N PHE A 25 -2.09 -16.71 14.74
CA PHE A 25 -2.66 -16.77 13.39
C PHE A 25 -1.94 -17.77 12.47
N GLU A 26 -2.55 -18.92 12.23
CA GLU A 26 -2.05 -19.95 11.31
C GLU A 26 -2.32 -19.53 9.84
N ILE A 27 -1.27 -19.47 9.03
CA ILE A 27 -1.28 -18.98 7.63
C ILE A 27 -1.15 -20.18 6.68
N LEU A 28 -1.99 -20.25 5.64
CA LEU A 28 -1.90 -21.28 4.60
C LEU A 28 -1.32 -20.68 3.32
N THR A 29 -0.37 -21.38 2.73
CA THR A 29 0.17 -21.11 1.39
C THR A 29 -0.27 -22.21 0.44
N GLU A 30 -0.67 -21.84 -0.79
CA GLU A 30 -0.97 -22.82 -1.84
C GLU A 30 0.33 -23.16 -2.60
N GLY A 31 0.94 -24.30 -2.29
CA GLY A 31 2.11 -24.79 -3.03
C GLY A 31 2.83 -25.95 -2.34
N ASN A 32 2.90 -27.09 -3.03
CA ASN A 32 3.48 -28.35 -2.58
C ASN A 32 5.00 -28.24 -2.29
N GLY A 33 5.41 -28.57 -1.06
CA GLY A 33 6.81 -28.64 -0.60
C GLY A 33 7.21 -27.45 0.27
N ASP A 34 6.98 -27.58 1.58
CA ASP A 34 7.33 -26.67 2.70
C ASP A 34 7.87 -25.28 2.33
N PRO A 35 7.02 -24.23 2.37
CA PRO A 35 7.46 -22.84 2.31
C PRO A 35 7.68 -22.28 3.73
N PRO A 36 8.47 -21.19 3.88
CA PRO A 36 8.75 -20.64 5.20
C PRO A 36 7.46 -20.08 5.78
N VAL A 37 7.17 -20.43 7.03
CA VAL A 37 6.17 -19.74 7.85
C VAL A 37 6.53 -18.25 7.84
N HIS A 38 5.81 -17.45 7.06
CA HIS A 38 5.94 -16.00 7.12
C HIS A 38 4.99 -15.53 8.22
N ASP A 39 5.46 -15.49 9.47
CA ASP A 39 4.72 -14.86 10.56
C ASP A 39 4.36 -13.41 10.18
N LEU A 40 3.29 -12.85 10.76
CA LEU A 40 2.91 -11.45 10.52
C LEU A 40 4.09 -10.48 10.73
N ARG A 41 5.04 -10.83 11.61
CA ARG A 41 6.30 -10.11 11.81
C ARG A 41 7.17 -10.11 10.55
N THR A 42 7.33 -11.26 9.90
CA THR A 42 8.05 -11.37 8.62
C THR A 42 7.32 -10.61 7.52
N MET A 43 5.99 -10.53 7.57
CA MET A 43 5.22 -9.70 6.64
C MET A 43 5.37 -8.19 6.89
N GLU A 44 5.41 -7.75 8.14
CA GLU A 44 5.73 -6.36 8.52
C GLU A 44 7.17 -6.01 8.09
N GLU A 45 8.09 -6.97 8.16
CA GLU A 45 9.46 -6.83 7.64
C GLU A 45 9.50 -6.76 6.10
N LEU A 46 8.68 -7.54 5.37
CA LEU A 46 8.57 -7.45 3.90
C LEU A 46 7.88 -6.15 3.45
N CYS A 47 6.93 -5.66 4.26
CA CYS A 47 6.26 -4.38 4.11
C CYS A 47 7.08 -3.21 4.65
N GLN A 48 8.38 -3.15 4.30
CA GLN A 48 9.21 -1.99 4.70
C GLN A 48 8.59 -0.67 4.23
N PRO A 49 8.46 0.33 5.11
CA PRO A 49 7.81 1.58 4.79
C PRO A 49 8.57 2.33 3.68
N SER A 50 7.93 2.51 2.51
CA SER A 50 8.58 3.08 1.32
C SER A 50 8.01 4.43 0.85
N LEU A 51 6.91 4.93 1.42
CA LEU A 51 6.24 6.12 0.90
C LEU A 51 6.78 7.42 1.54
N ASN A 52 7.80 8.02 0.94
CA ASN A 52 8.33 9.32 1.37
C ASN A 52 7.46 10.53 0.95
N GLY A 53 6.19 10.29 0.57
CA GLY A 53 5.19 11.34 0.35
C GLY A 53 5.35 12.13 -0.95
N ARG A 54 6.17 11.64 -1.90
CA ARG A 54 6.28 12.24 -3.23
C ARG A 54 5.18 11.64 -4.11
N GLY A 55 4.09 12.37 -4.32
CA GLY A 55 2.85 11.90 -4.96
C GLY A 55 2.92 11.42 -6.42
N ASN A 56 4.10 11.06 -6.94
CA ASN A 56 4.31 10.49 -8.27
C ASN A 56 4.45 8.95 -8.26
N ASP A 57 4.41 8.30 -7.09
CA ASP A 57 4.61 6.84 -6.97
C ASP A 57 3.45 6.10 -6.29
N ALA A 58 2.35 6.77 -5.92
CA ALA A 58 1.25 6.17 -5.17
C ALA A 58 0.66 4.91 -5.85
N ASN A 59 0.51 4.92 -7.18
CA ASN A 59 0.08 3.72 -7.93
C ASN A 59 1.12 2.60 -7.86
N LYS A 60 2.40 2.90 -8.12
CA LYS A 60 3.50 1.92 -8.04
C LYS A 60 3.62 1.33 -6.63
N HIS A 61 3.34 2.12 -5.61
CA HIS A 61 3.33 1.70 -4.22
C HIS A 61 2.18 0.76 -3.90
N LEU A 62 0.97 1.05 -4.41
CA LEU A 62 -0.18 0.17 -4.28
C LEU A 62 0.04 -1.16 -5.01
N ASP A 63 0.61 -1.12 -6.23
CA ASP A 63 0.96 -2.31 -7.00
C ASP A 63 2.00 -3.16 -6.26
N LYS A 64 3.04 -2.53 -5.69
CA LYS A 64 4.06 -3.23 -4.90
C LYS A 64 3.46 -3.85 -3.63
N PHE A 65 2.57 -3.14 -2.95
CA PHE A 65 1.84 -3.68 -1.81
C PHE A 65 1.06 -4.93 -2.21
N LEU A 66 0.22 -4.83 -3.23
CA LEU A 66 -0.58 -5.95 -3.73
C LEU A 66 0.29 -7.13 -4.14
N HIS A 67 1.41 -6.88 -4.82
CA HIS A 67 2.35 -7.92 -5.21
C HIS A 67 2.97 -8.65 -4.02
N VAL A 68 3.27 -7.93 -2.92
CA VAL A 68 3.81 -8.53 -1.70
C VAL A 68 2.74 -9.27 -0.91
N THR A 69 1.49 -8.79 -0.91
CA THR A 69 0.41 -9.36 -0.09
C THR A 69 -0.45 -10.40 -0.79
N GLN A 70 -0.37 -10.54 -2.12
CA GLN A 70 -1.22 -11.44 -2.92
C GLN A 70 -1.20 -12.91 -2.48
N SER A 71 -0.10 -13.38 -1.89
CA SER A 71 0.09 -14.78 -1.50
C SER A 71 -0.30 -15.06 -0.05
N ILE A 72 -0.72 -14.05 0.70
CA ILE A 72 -0.94 -14.16 2.13
C ILE A 72 -2.41 -14.47 2.38
N LYS A 73 -2.68 -15.58 3.06
CA LYS A 73 -4.02 -15.96 3.50
C LYS A 73 -4.01 -16.33 4.98
N VAL A 74 -4.88 -15.71 5.77
CA VAL A 74 -5.07 -16.02 7.20
C VAL A 74 -6.42 -16.68 7.40
N ASN A 75 -6.45 -17.84 8.06
CA ASN A 75 -7.70 -18.55 8.31
C ASN A 75 -8.66 -17.72 9.16
N GLY A 76 -9.92 -17.63 8.73
CA GLY A 76 -10.98 -16.92 9.45
C GLY A 76 -10.93 -15.38 9.31
N VAL A 77 -10.01 -14.83 8.53
CA VAL A 77 -9.89 -13.38 8.28
C VAL A 77 -10.19 -13.11 6.82
N THR A 78 -11.01 -12.08 6.54
CA THR A 78 -11.27 -11.65 5.17
C THR A 78 -10.03 -11.00 4.55
N ASP A 79 -9.84 -11.21 3.25
CA ASP A 79 -8.75 -10.60 2.47
C ASP A 79 -8.72 -9.07 2.61
N ASP A 80 -9.90 -8.43 2.60
CA ASP A 80 -10.04 -7.00 2.86
C ASP A 80 -9.51 -6.59 4.23
N ALA A 81 -9.86 -7.31 5.31
CA ALA A 81 -9.41 -6.96 6.65
C ALA A 81 -7.89 -7.14 6.81
N LEU A 82 -7.34 -8.19 6.20
CA LEU A 82 -5.91 -8.45 6.16
C LEU A 82 -5.17 -7.36 5.38
N HIS A 83 -5.63 -7.02 4.18
CA HIS A 83 -5.04 -5.97 3.36
C HIS A 83 -5.12 -4.60 4.01
N LEU A 84 -6.23 -4.24 4.65
CA LEU A 84 -6.36 -2.98 5.39
C LEU A 84 -5.37 -2.91 6.57
N TYR A 85 -5.21 -4.01 7.30
CA TYR A 85 -4.26 -4.09 8.40
C TYR A 85 -2.82 -3.94 7.92
N LEU A 86 -2.41 -4.70 6.90
CA LEU A 86 -1.05 -4.65 6.37
C LEU A 86 -0.75 -3.32 5.71
N PHE A 87 -1.71 -2.75 5.00
CA PHE A 87 -1.55 -1.45 4.38
C PHE A 87 -1.26 -0.37 5.43
N SER A 88 -1.94 -0.39 6.58
CA SER A 88 -1.66 0.56 7.66
C SER A 88 -0.22 0.48 8.20
N HIS A 89 0.40 -0.70 8.17
CA HIS A 89 1.79 -0.93 8.56
C HIS A 89 2.77 -0.57 7.43
N TYR A 90 2.37 -0.80 6.17
CA TYR A 90 3.14 -0.47 4.96
C TYR A 90 3.32 1.05 4.76
N LEU A 91 2.42 1.86 5.32
CA LEU A 91 2.50 3.31 5.28
C LEU A 91 3.56 3.89 6.24
N THR A 92 4.22 4.95 5.77
CA THR A 92 5.18 5.82 6.47
C THR A 92 4.58 7.15 6.91
N TYR A 93 4.97 7.61 8.09
CA TYR A 93 4.84 8.99 8.60
C TYR A 93 3.58 9.76 8.15
N HIS A 94 3.68 10.60 7.11
CA HIS A 94 2.58 11.43 6.64
C HIS A 94 1.37 10.63 6.14
N ALA A 95 1.59 9.46 5.54
CA ALA A 95 0.52 8.58 5.08
C ALA A 95 -0.14 7.83 6.24
N THR A 96 0.65 7.42 7.24
CA THR A 96 0.12 6.85 8.48
C THR A 96 -0.81 7.83 9.20
N ALA A 97 -0.36 9.08 9.39
CA ALA A 97 -1.15 10.10 10.06
C ALA A 97 -2.43 10.47 9.32
N TRP A 98 -2.45 10.35 7.98
CA TRP A 98 -3.67 10.49 7.19
C TRP A 98 -4.59 9.29 7.37
N PHE A 99 -4.04 8.07 7.31
CA PHE A 99 -4.79 6.83 7.46
C PHE A 99 -5.46 6.72 8.84
N ASP A 100 -4.73 7.05 9.92
CA ASP A 100 -5.26 7.04 11.29
C ASP A 100 -6.41 8.05 11.52
N ARG A 101 -6.49 9.10 10.69
CA ARG A 101 -7.55 10.12 10.75
C ARG A 101 -8.81 9.72 9.98
N LEU A 102 -8.71 8.77 9.04
CA LEU A 102 -9.88 8.19 8.41
C LEU A 102 -10.61 7.40 9.51
N LEU A 103 -11.84 7.81 9.85
CA LEU A 103 -12.59 7.21 10.97
C LEU A 103 -12.46 5.68 10.92
N ARG A 104 -11.98 5.08 12.02
CA ARG A 104 -12.05 3.64 12.24
C ARG A 104 -13.52 3.26 12.02
N ASN A 105 -13.82 2.38 11.05
CA ASN A 105 -15.15 1.98 10.54
C ASN A 105 -15.67 2.68 9.27
N SER A 106 -15.02 3.71 8.75
CA SER A 106 -15.45 4.36 7.49
C SER A 106 -15.08 3.60 6.23
N ILE A 107 -14.05 2.75 6.34
CA ILE A 107 -13.53 1.94 5.23
C ILE A 107 -13.65 0.47 5.62
N ASN A 108 -14.42 -0.29 4.84
CA ASN A 108 -14.66 -1.71 5.08
C ASN A 108 -14.08 -2.63 4.01
N THR A 109 -13.65 -2.08 2.87
CA THR A 109 -12.99 -2.82 1.79
C THR A 109 -11.66 -2.17 1.41
N PHE A 110 -10.72 -2.98 0.92
CA PHE A 110 -9.45 -2.51 0.39
C PHE A 110 -9.66 -1.60 -0.83
N GLU A 111 -10.66 -1.87 -1.67
CA GLU A 111 -10.99 -1.03 -2.82
C GLU A 111 -11.35 0.40 -2.42
N GLN A 112 -12.17 0.57 -1.38
CA GLN A 112 -12.51 1.91 -0.86
C GLN A 112 -11.27 2.62 -0.32
N MET A 113 -10.43 1.89 0.40
CA MET A 113 -9.16 2.41 0.90
C MET A 113 -8.27 2.90 -0.25
N ALA A 114 -8.06 2.06 -1.27
CA ALA A 114 -7.25 2.38 -2.45
C ALA A 114 -7.77 3.62 -3.17
N LYS A 115 -9.09 3.73 -3.35
CA LYS A 115 -9.73 4.93 -3.94
C LYS A 115 -9.43 6.20 -3.13
N MET A 116 -9.56 6.15 -1.80
CA MET A 116 -9.27 7.30 -0.94
C MET A 116 -7.78 7.66 -0.95
N PHE A 117 -6.91 6.65 -0.93
CA PHE A 117 -5.46 6.82 -1.00
C PHE A 117 -5.03 7.50 -2.31
N LEU A 118 -5.50 6.98 -3.45
CA LEU A 118 -5.22 7.57 -4.77
C LEU A 118 -5.83 8.97 -4.89
N GLY A 119 -7.04 9.20 -4.38
CA GLY A 119 -7.63 10.54 -4.36
C GLY A 119 -6.80 11.56 -3.58
N LYS A 120 -6.16 11.14 -2.49
CA LYS A 120 -5.31 11.99 -1.65
C LYS A 120 -3.93 12.24 -2.26
N TYR A 121 -3.27 11.19 -2.73
CA TYR A 121 -1.85 11.23 -3.13
C TYR A 121 -1.63 11.31 -4.64
N PHE A 122 -2.64 10.99 -5.44
CA PHE A 122 -2.62 11.06 -6.90
C PHE A 122 -3.88 11.73 -7.47
N PRO A 123 -4.17 12.99 -7.09
CA PRO A 123 -5.41 13.66 -7.48
C PRO A 123 -5.48 13.93 -8.99
N PRO A 124 -6.69 14.13 -9.56
CA PRO A 124 -6.87 14.45 -10.99
C PRO A 124 -6.08 15.67 -11.48
N SER A 125 -5.77 16.62 -10.58
CA SER A 125 -4.94 17.79 -10.90
C SER A 125 -3.49 17.40 -11.21
N MET A 126 -2.94 16.35 -10.59
CA MET A 126 -1.62 15.82 -10.94
C MET A 126 -1.64 15.11 -12.29
N VAL A 127 -2.68 14.31 -12.56
CA VAL A 127 -2.90 13.68 -13.88
C VAL A 127 -2.95 14.74 -14.99
N THR A 128 -3.71 15.82 -14.75
CA THR A 128 -3.83 16.94 -15.69
C THR A 128 -2.48 17.64 -15.91
N LYS A 129 -1.69 17.84 -14.84
CA LYS A 129 -0.34 18.41 -14.95
C LYS A 129 0.61 17.52 -15.75
N LEU A 130 0.60 16.20 -15.51
CA LEU A 130 1.40 15.24 -16.29
C LEU A 130 1.00 15.25 -17.76
N ARG A 131 -0.31 15.17 -18.04
CA ARG A 131 -0.83 15.27 -19.41
C ARG A 131 -0.36 16.54 -20.10
N ASN A 132 -0.46 17.69 -19.42
CA ASN A 132 -0.02 18.97 -19.97
C ASN A 132 1.48 19.04 -20.23
N LYS A 133 2.31 18.39 -19.39
CA LYS A 133 3.76 18.30 -19.62
C LYS A 133 4.08 17.52 -20.89
N ILE A 134 3.35 16.43 -21.14
CA ILE A 134 3.52 15.60 -22.34
C ILE A 134 3.00 16.32 -23.59
N THR A 135 1.76 16.84 -23.56
CA THR A 135 1.13 17.44 -24.74
C THR A 135 1.79 18.75 -25.17
N ASN A 136 2.33 19.51 -24.22
CA ASN A 136 3.03 20.77 -24.51
C ASN A 136 4.56 20.60 -24.55
N PHE A 137 5.06 19.35 -24.59
CA PHE A 137 6.48 19.10 -24.65
C PHE A 137 7.07 19.66 -25.95
N ARG A 138 8.10 20.49 -25.84
CA ARG A 138 8.86 20.98 -26.99
C ARG A 138 10.34 20.99 -26.64
N GLN A 139 11.16 20.73 -27.65
CA GLN A 139 12.59 20.94 -27.54
C GLN A 139 12.86 22.44 -27.30
N ARG A 140 13.70 22.76 -26.33
CA ARG A 140 14.16 24.12 -26.04
C ARG A 140 15.23 24.55 -27.06
N PRO A 141 15.37 25.85 -27.35
CA PRO A 141 16.34 26.33 -28.34
C PRO A 141 17.81 26.04 -27.96
N ASP A 142 18.08 25.93 -26.66
CA ASP A 142 19.40 25.78 -26.04
C ASP A 142 19.75 24.35 -25.65
N GLU A 143 18.85 23.38 -25.85
CA GLU A 143 19.09 21.97 -25.50
C GLU A 143 19.33 21.09 -26.73
N SER A 144 20.18 20.07 -26.56
CA SER A 144 20.37 19.04 -27.57
C SER A 144 19.15 18.12 -27.67
N LEU A 145 19.03 17.42 -28.81
CA LEU A 145 17.97 16.43 -29.00
C LEU A 145 18.04 15.31 -27.95
N PHE A 146 19.24 14.92 -27.54
CA PHE A 146 19.45 13.91 -26.51
C PHE A 146 18.96 14.38 -25.13
N GLU A 147 19.27 15.60 -24.73
CA GLU A 147 18.79 16.17 -23.46
C GLU A 147 17.26 16.34 -23.45
N ALA A 148 16.69 16.77 -24.58
CA ALA A 148 15.24 16.83 -24.76
C ALA A 148 14.60 15.44 -24.60
N TRP A 149 15.19 14.41 -25.20
CA TRP A 149 14.72 13.03 -25.08
C TRP A 149 14.78 12.49 -23.65
N GLU A 150 15.87 12.74 -22.91
CA GLU A 150 15.98 12.33 -21.50
C GLU A 150 14.95 13.05 -20.61
N ARG A 151 14.68 14.35 -20.82
CA ARG A 151 13.58 15.04 -20.13
C ARG A 151 12.20 14.49 -20.48
N TYR A 152 12.02 14.07 -21.73
CA TYR A 152 10.77 13.49 -22.18
C TYR A 152 10.51 12.16 -21.46
N LYS A 153 11.53 11.28 -21.34
CA LYS A 153 11.44 10.05 -20.54
C LYS A 153 11.01 10.30 -19.09
N LEU A 154 11.63 11.29 -18.44
CA LEU A 154 11.25 11.69 -17.08
C LEU A 154 9.81 12.25 -16.95
N SER A 155 9.16 12.58 -18.08
CA SER A 155 7.76 13.04 -18.10
C SER A 155 6.77 11.90 -18.30
N ILE A 156 7.24 10.71 -18.69
CA ILE A 156 6.44 9.50 -18.92
C ILE A 156 6.69 8.39 -17.88
N ASP A 157 7.84 8.42 -17.17
CA ASP A 157 8.21 7.51 -16.06
C ASP A 157 7.63 7.91 -14.70
#